data_AF-A0A853I714-F1
#
_entry.id   AF-A0A853I714-F1
#
_cell.length_a   1.000
_cell.length_b   1.000
_cell.length_c   1.000
_cell.angle_alpha   90.00
_cell.angle_beta   90.00
_cell.angle_gamma   90.00
#
_symmetry.space_group_name_H-M   'P 1'
#
loop_
_entity.id
_entity.type
_entity.pdbx_description
1 polymer ?
#
loop_
_entity_poly.entity_id
_entity_poly.type
_entity_poly.pdbx_seq_one_letter_code
_entity_poly.pdbx_strand_id
1 'polypeptide(L)' 'MERKHLTLRARIKRLTRKTICFSKTNQMHGIVIGLFINRHEFGLQI' A
#
# COMPACT_ATOMS: atom_id res chain seq x y z
N MET A 1 -15.02 9.06 -11.20
CA MET A 1 -14.59 7.76 -10.62
C MET A 1 -13.19 7.34 -11.09
N GLU A 2 -12.89 7.42 -12.39
CA GLU A 2 -11.67 6.87 -13.03
C GLU A 2 -10.31 7.41 -12.51
N ARG A 3 -10.20 8.71 -12.22
CA ARG A 3 -8.92 9.32 -11.75
C ARG A 3 -8.50 8.89 -10.35
N LYS A 4 -9.45 8.59 -9.45
CA LYS A 4 -9.15 8.20 -8.06
C LYS A 4 -8.36 6.88 -8.02
N HIS A 5 -8.74 5.91 -8.86
CA HIS A 5 -8.05 4.62 -8.97
C HIS A 5 -6.65 4.76 -9.57
N LEU A 6 -6.45 5.68 -10.52
CA LEU A 6 -5.15 5.94 -11.13
C LEU A 6 -4.14 6.47 -10.08
N THR A 7 -4.58 7.41 -9.25
CA THR A 7 -3.78 7.97 -8.14
C THR A 7 -3.49 6.92 -7.07
N LEU A 8 -4.47 6.08 -6.71
CA LEU A 8 -4.28 5.01 -5.73
C LEU A 8 -3.24 3.99 -6.21
N ARG A 9 -3.36 3.53 -7.46
CA ARG A 9 -2.44 2.55 -8.06
C ARG A 9 -1.01 3.08 -8.13
N ALA A 10 -0.82 4.37 -8.42
CA ALA A 10 0.49 5.01 -8.37
C ALA A 10 1.05 5.10 -6.93
N ARG A 11 0.20 5.41 -5.94
CA ARG A 11 0.60 5.45 -4.52
C ARG A 11 1.00 4.07 -4.00
N ILE A 12 0.24 3.03 -4.32
CA ILE A 12 0.57 1.64 -3.95
C ILE A 12 1.91 1.23 -4.55
N LYS A 13 2.12 1.44 -5.86
CA LYS A 13 3.41 1.12 -6.50
C LYS A 13 4.59 1.85 -5.85
N ARG A 14 4.42 3.14 -5.53
CA ARG A 14 5.46 3.94 -4.85
C ARG A 14 5.71 3.44 -3.43
N LEU A 15 4.66 3.08 -2.70
CA LEU A 15 4.77 2.52 -1.36
C LEU A 15 5.50 1.18 -1.41
N THR A 16 5.09 0.24 -2.25
CA THR A 16 5.74 -1.06 -2.43
C THR A 16 7.24 -0.92 -2.73
N ARG A 17 7.65 0.02 -3.61
CA ARG A 17 9.08 0.27 -3.85
C ARG A 17 9.82 0.80 -2.62
N LYS A 18 9.20 1.68 -1.84
CA LYS A 18 9.79 2.15 -0.57
C LYS A 18 9.87 1.03 0.44
N THR A 19 8.82 0.23 0.58
CA THR A 19 8.80 -0.89 1.55
C THR A 19 9.87 -1.91 1.19
N ILE A 20 9.97 -2.34 -0.09
CA ILE A 20 11.00 -3.28 -0.58
C ILE A 20 12.43 -2.84 -0.26
N CYS A 21 12.71 -1.54 -0.32
CA CYS A 21 14.01 -1.01 0.09
C CYS A 21 14.21 -0.97 1.62
N PHE A 22 13.12 -0.90 2.40
CA PHE A 22 13.16 -0.78 3.85
C PHE A 22 13.23 -2.14 4.58
N SER A 23 12.71 -3.21 3.95
CA SER A 23 12.67 -4.56 4.54
C SER A 23 13.08 -5.63 3.52
N LYS A 24 13.95 -6.57 3.92
CA LYS A 24 14.31 -7.74 3.09
C LYS A 24 13.29 -8.88 3.18
N THR A 25 12.31 -8.81 4.07
CA THR A 25 11.32 -9.88 4.29
C THR A 25 10.00 -9.60 3.57
N ASN A 26 9.59 -10.56 2.73
CA ASN A 26 8.34 -10.50 1.96
C ASN A 26 7.10 -10.38 2.85
N GLN A 27 7.17 -10.94 4.06
CA GLN A 27 6.10 -10.92 5.05
C GLN A 27 5.80 -9.50 5.55
N MET A 28 6.83 -8.69 5.82
CA MET A 28 6.66 -7.28 6.22
C MET A 28 6.05 -6.43 5.10
N HIS A 29 6.39 -6.72 3.84
CA HIS A 29 5.77 -6.03 2.68
C HIS A 29 4.29 -6.31 2.61
N GLY A 30 3.89 -7.58 2.77
CA GLY A 30 2.48 -7.98 2.77
C GLY A 30 1.67 -7.26 3.85
N ILE A 31 2.21 -7.18 5.08
CA ILE A 31 1.57 -6.50 6.20
C ILE A 31 1.38 -5.01 5.90
N VAL A 32 2.41 -4.30 5.45
CA VAL A 32 2.34 -2.86 5.16
C VAL A 32 1.40 -2.54 4.00
N ILE A 33 1.39 -3.38 2.95
CA ILE A 33 0.45 -3.23 1.83
C ILE A 33 -1.00 -3.46 2.30
N GLY A 34 -1.23 -4.52 3.08
CA GLY A 34 -2.53 -4.80 3.67
C GLY A 34 -3.03 -3.67 4.57
N LEU A 35 -2.16 -3.11 5.42
CA LEU A 35 -2.48 -1.99 6.28
C LEU A 35 -2.82 -0.72 5.48
N PHE A 36 -2.10 -0.48 4.38
CA PHE A 36 -2.35 0.66 3.51
C PHE A 36 -3.69 0.56 2.78
N ILE A 37 -4.03 -0.62 2.25
CA ILE A 37 -5.32 -0.88 1.61
C ILE A 37 -6.45 -0.76 2.64
N ASN A 38 -6.30 -1.39 3.81
CA ASN A 38 -7.30 -1.30 4.89
C ASN A 38 -7.58 0.14 5.32
N ARG A 39 -6.54 1.00 5.43
CA ARG A 39 -6.74 2.41 5.76
C ARG A 39 -7.34 3.24 4.63
N HIS A 40 -6.97 2.97 3.37
CA HIS A 40 -7.31 3.86 2.25
C HIS A 40 -8.61 3.48 1.56
N GLU A 41 -8.87 2.18 1.40
CA GLU A 41 -10.11 1.66 0.78
C GLU A 41 -11.19 1.39 1.82
N PHE A 42 -10.83 0.87 2.99
CA PHE A 42 -11.81 0.45 4.01
C PHE A 42 -11.90 1.39 5.22
N GLY A 43 -11.02 2.40 5.34
CA GLY A 43 -10.98 3.29 6.50
C GLY A 43 -10.68 2.60 7.84
N LEU A 44 -10.32 1.32 7.81
CA LEU A 44 -10.06 0.51 9.00
C LEU A 44 -8.68 0.85 9.54
N GLN A 45 -8.65 1.59 10.65
CA GLN A 45 -7.50 1.69 11.52
C GLN A 45 -7.60 0.57 12.54
N ILE A 46 -6.80 -0.48 12.34
CA ILE A 46 -6.41 -1.41 13.41
C ILE A 46 -5.28 -0.74 14.20
#